data_AF-A0A498BUB6-F1
#
_entry.id   AF-A0A498BUB6-F1
#
_cell.length_a   1.000
_cell.length_b   1.000
_cell.length_c   1.000
_cell.angle_alpha   90.00
_cell.angle_beta   90.00
_cell.angle_gamma   90.00
#
_symmetry.space_group_name_H-M   'P 1'
#
loop_
_entity.id
_entity.type
_entity.pdbx_description
1 polymer ?
#
loop_
_entity_poly.entity_id
_entity_poly.type
_entity_poly.pdbx_seq_one_letter_code
_entity_poly.pdbx_strand_id
1 'polypeptide(L)'
;RHSHLTVHGDRLAEVRGDAHLTVQGERRERTGGDQHLTVDGTLHQNLGTAQLIEAGREIHQVAGMNLVLEAGAEITLQAGGSFIKIDPAGITLSGAGIRMNSGGSPSAGSGQAAQTPALPEEAKKDEPAASQVRTKLDGPRIESVRQEAALRRERALTQPCTPADDDQGQT
;
A
#
# COMPACT_ATOMS: atom_id res chain seq x y z
N ARG A 1 -16.76 11.77 -3.63
CA ARG A 1 -16.45 11.26 -2.27
C ARG A 1 -14.96 10.98 -2.22
N HIS A 2 -14.28 11.37 -1.14
CA HIS A 2 -12.84 11.12 -0.94
C HIS A 2 -12.66 10.00 0.11
N SER A 3 -11.56 9.25 0.00
CA SER A 3 -11.13 8.27 0.99
C SER A 3 -9.70 8.60 1.40
N HIS A 4 -9.43 8.59 2.70
CA HIS A 4 -8.12 8.89 3.25
C HIS A 4 -7.74 7.75 4.19
N LEU A 5 -6.49 7.29 4.09
CA LEU A 5 -5.93 6.31 5.00
C LEU A 5 -4.57 6.84 5.47
N THR A 6 -4.42 6.97 6.78
CA THR A 6 -3.16 7.28 7.43
C THR A 6 -2.81 6.12 8.33
N VAL A 7 -1.59 5.59 8.17
CA VAL A 7 -1.04 4.53 9.01
C VAL A 7 0.21 5.09 9.66
N HIS A 8 0.28 5.05 10.99
CA HIS A 8 1.45 5.56 11.74
C HIS A 8 2.59 4.54 11.84
N GLY A 9 2.27 3.25 11.75
CA GLY A 9 3.23 2.15 11.69
C GLY A 9 3.30 1.53 10.31
N ASP A 10 3.54 0.23 10.27
CA ASP A 10 3.75 -0.49 9.01
C ASP A 10 2.43 -0.91 8.36
N ARG A 11 2.44 -0.94 7.03
CA ARG A 11 1.38 -1.56 6.23
C ARG A 11 1.98 -2.72 5.44
N LEU A 12 1.70 -3.94 5.88
CA LEU A 12 2.03 -5.16 5.16
C LEU A 12 0.77 -5.65 4.44
N ALA A 13 0.92 -6.11 3.20
CA ALA A 13 -0.17 -6.68 2.42
C ALA A 13 0.36 -7.86 1.60
N GLU A 14 -0.30 -9.00 1.73
CA GLU A 14 -0.11 -10.17 0.87
C GLU A 14 -1.37 -10.37 0.03
N VAL A 15 -1.20 -10.53 -1.27
CA VAL A 15 -2.27 -10.94 -2.18
C VAL A 15 -1.88 -12.30 -2.72
N ARG A 16 -2.61 -13.35 -2.32
CA ARG A 16 -2.34 -14.73 -2.77
C ARG A 16 -2.80 -15.01 -4.21
N GLY A 17 -3.69 -14.17 -4.73
CA GLY A 17 -4.13 -14.21 -6.13
C GLY A 17 -3.60 -13.01 -6.90
N ASP A 18 -4.40 -12.52 -7.85
CA ASP A 18 -4.01 -11.39 -8.70
C ASP A 18 -4.36 -10.03 -8.07
N ALA A 19 -3.46 -9.07 -8.23
CA ALA A 19 -3.68 -7.68 -7.87
C ALA A 19 -3.83 -6.83 -9.14
N HIS A 20 -5.04 -6.32 -9.39
CA HIS A 20 -5.31 -5.37 -10.47
C HIS A 20 -5.51 -3.96 -9.88
N LEU A 21 -4.81 -2.97 -10.45
CA LEU A 21 -4.95 -1.57 -10.06
C LEU A 21 -5.15 -0.71 -11.30
N THR A 22 -6.29 -0.04 -11.37
CA THR A 22 -6.56 0.99 -12.39
C THR A 22 -6.72 2.33 -11.70
N VAL A 23 -5.88 3.29 -12.08
CA VAL A 23 -5.98 4.69 -11.63
C VAL A 23 -6.36 5.53 -12.85
N GLN A 24 -7.57 6.10 -12.85
CA GLN A 24 -8.06 6.91 -13.97
C GLN A 24 -7.41 8.31 -14.03
N GLY A 25 -6.98 8.81 -12.87
CA GLY A 25 -6.26 10.07 -12.77
C GLY A 25 -4.76 9.83 -12.73
N GLU A 26 -4.13 10.36 -11.68
CA GLU A 26 -2.68 10.33 -11.52
C GLU A 26 -2.30 9.55 -10.26
N ARG A 27 -1.14 8.87 -10.31
CA ARG A 27 -0.53 8.15 -9.20
C ARG A 27 0.83 8.79 -8.90
N ARG A 28 0.96 9.36 -7.71
CA ARG A 28 2.19 9.88 -7.13
C ARG A 28 2.65 8.98 -6.00
N GLU A 29 3.92 8.63 -6.00
CA GLU A 29 4.56 7.86 -4.94
C GLU A 29 5.83 8.56 -4.49
N ARG A 30 6.06 8.54 -3.17
CA ARG A 30 7.29 9.03 -2.56
C ARG A 30 7.71 8.04 -1.49
N THR A 31 8.86 7.41 -1.69
CA THR A 31 9.48 6.53 -0.71
C THR A 31 10.58 7.31 0.00
N GLY A 32 10.53 7.37 1.34
CA GLY A 32 11.54 8.06 2.13
C GLY A 32 12.83 7.26 2.33
N GLY A 33 12.74 5.94 2.25
CA GLY A 33 13.87 5.01 2.25
C GLY A 33 13.99 4.27 0.91
N ASP A 34 14.44 3.03 0.96
CA ASP A 34 14.68 2.22 -0.23
C ASP A 34 13.37 1.67 -0.83
N GLN A 35 13.28 1.65 -2.16
CA GLN A 35 12.20 1.02 -2.90
C GLN A 35 12.73 -0.21 -3.62
N HIS A 36 12.25 -1.39 -3.24
CA HIS A 36 12.58 -2.66 -3.88
C HIS A 36 11.43 -3.10 -4.78
N LEU A 37 11.76 -3.59 -5.99
CA LEU A 37 10.82 -4.19 -6.92
C LEU A 37 11.45 -5.45 -7.47
N THR A 38 10.87 -6.59 -7.13
CA THR A 38 11.24 -7.91 -7.66
C THR A 38 10.07 -8.44 -8.46
N VAL A 39 10.35 -8.90 -9.68
CA VAL A 39 9.38 -9.53 -10.58
C VAL A 39 9.99 -10.83 -11.05
N ASP A 40 9.41 -11.95 -10.63
CA ASP A 40 9.91 -13.29 -11.02
C ASP A 40 9.57 -13.64 -12.47
N GLY A 41 8.48 -13.05 -12.98
CA GLY A 41 8.09 -13.14 -14.39
C GLY A 41 8.63 -11.98 -15.22
N THR A 42 7.78 -11.40 -16.06
CA THR A 42 8.15 -10.29 -16.96
C THR A 42 7.61 -8.96 -16.46
N LEU A 43 8.47 -7.93 -16.42
CA LEU A 43 8.05 -6.54 -16.23
C LEU A 43 7.77 -5.88 -17.59
N HIS A 44 6.51 -5.57 -17.87
CA HIS A 44 6.13 -4.75 -19.02
C HIS A 44 5.90 -3.31 -18.59
N GLN A 45 6.55 -2.36 -19.27
CA GLN A 45 6.36 -0.93 -19.06
C GLN A 45 5.96 -0.28 -20.39
N ASN A 46 4.77 0.33 -20.42
CA ASN A 46 4.31 1.13 -21.56
C ASN A 46 4.13 2.58 -21.08
N LEU A 47 4.97 3.48 -21.58
CA LEU A 47 4.97 4.89 -21.22
C LEU A 47 4.49 5.72 -22.41
N GLY A 48 3.44 6.51 -22.23
CA GLY A 48 2.83 7.25 -23.34
C GLY A 48 3.63 8.47 -23.82
N THR A 49 4.57 8.99 -23.03
CA THR A 49 5.30 10.22 -23.38
C THR A 49 6.80 10.11 -23.14
N ALA A 50 7.24 9.77 -21.92
CA ALA A 50 8.65 9.70 -21.59
C ALA A 50 8.93 8.78 -20.40
N GLN A 51 10.14 8.23 -20.37
CA GLN A 51 10.77 7.66 -19.17
C GLN A 51 11.93 8.57 -18.78
N LEU A 52 11.85 9.15 -17.57
CA LEU A 52 12.87 10.07 -17.05
C LEU A 52 13.43 9.48 -15.75
N ILE A 53 14.74 9.31 -15.69
CA ILE A 53 15.43 8.70 -14.54
C ILE A 53 16.60 9.59 -14.17
N GLU A 54 16.62 10.04 -12.92
CA GLU A 54 17.76 10.72 -12.30
C GLU A 54 18.21 9.87 -11.11
N ALA A 55 19.49 9.51 -11.10
CA ALA A 55 20.11 8.80 -9.99
C ALA A 55 21.32 9.59 -9.51
N GLY A 56 21.41 9.81 -8.19
CA GLY A 56 22.50 10.60 -7.61
C GLY A 56 23.88 9.95 -7.70
N ARG A 57 23.95 8.65 -7.99
CA ARG A 57 25.22 7.90 -8.01
C ARG A 57 25.38 6.99 -9.22
N GLU A 58 24.38 6.17 -9.51
CA GLU A 58 24.53 5.09 -10.49
C GLU A 58 23.18 4.66 -11.06
N ILE A 59 23.16 4.36 -12.37
CA ILE A 59 22.14 3.53 -13.02
C ILE A 59 22.88 2.31 -13.56
N HIS A 60 22.54 1.12 -13.08
CA HIS A 60 23.17 -0.13 -13.50
C HIS A 60 22.13 -1.04 -14.16
N GLN A 61 22.27 -1.23 -15.48
CA GLN A 61 21.41 -2.10 -16.27
C GLN A 61 22.22 -3.31 -16.74
N VAL A 62 21.85 -4.48 -16.23
CA VAL A 62 22.48 -5.76 -16.60
C VAL A 62 21.42 -6.63 -17.26
N ALA A 63 21.72 -7.10 -18.47
CA ALA A 63 20.94 -8.11 -19.15
C ALA A 63 21.77 -9.39 -19.29
N GLY A 64 21.17 -10.55 -19.08
CA GLY A 64 21.88 -11.83 -19.17
C GLY A 64 22.33 -12.16 -20.60
N MET A 65 21.53 -11.80 -21.60
CA MET A 65 21.84 -12.02 -23.02
C MET A 65 21.98 -10.72 -23.79
N ASN A 66 20.90 -9.93 -23.88
CA ASN A 66 20.83 -8.76 -24.74
C ASN A 66 20.24 -7.56 -24.01
N LEU A 67 20.83 -6.38 -24.26
CA LEU A 67 20.22 -5.08 -24.00
C LEU A 67 20.00 -4.40 -25.36
N VAL A 68 18.75 -4.13 -25.71
CA VAL A 68 18.37 -3.49 -26.98
C VAL A 68 17.76 -2.13 -26.67
N LEU A 69 18.31 -1.08 -27.27
CA LEU A 69 17.82 0.29 -27.19
C LEU A 69 17.52 0.76 -28.61
N GLU A 70 16.26 1.09 -28.87
CA GLU A 70 15.78 1.53 -30.17
C GLU A 70 15.17 2.93 -30.06
N ALA A 71 15.53 3.80 -30.99
CA ALA A 71 14.92 5.12 -31.14
C ALA A 71 14.68 5.40 -32.61
N GLY A 72 13.57 6.08 -32.92
CA GLY A 72 13.22 6.40 -34.30
C GLY A 72 14.04 7.54 -34.91
N ALA A 73 14.51 8.47 -34.08
CA ALA A 73 15.20 9.68 -34.54
C ALA A 73 16.68 9.71 -34.15
N GLU A 74 16.99 9.57 -32.85
CA GLU A 74 18.36 9.68 -32.37
C GLU A 74 18.58 8.88 -31.08
N ILE A 75 19.76 8.26 -30.95
CA ILE A 75 20.29 7.77 -29.67
C ILE A 75 21.57 8.55 -29.36
N THR A 76 21.63 9.15 -28.17
CA THR A 76 22.80 9.93 -27.72
C THR A 76 23.26 9.46 -26.34
N LEU A 77 24.57 9.22 -26.21
CA LEU A 77 25.26 8.89 -24.97
C LEU A 77 26.34 9.94 -24.72
N GLN A 78 26.33 10.61 -23.57
CA GLN A 78 27.27 11.69 -23.27
C GLN A 78 27.88 11.53 -21.88
N ALA A 79 29.19 11.75 -21.76
CA ALA A 79 29.92 11.74 -20.50
C ALA A 79 31.23 12.54 -20.59
N GLY A 80 31.55 13.33 -19.55
CA GLY A 80 32.84 14.01 -19.45
C GLY A 80 33.22 14.89 -20.66
N GLY A 81 32.23 15.52 -21.31
CA GLY A 81 32.41 16.31 -22.53
C GLY A 81 32.58 15.49 -23.83
N SER A 82 32.57 14.16 -23.76
CA SER A 82 32.57 13.25 -24.92
C SER A 82 31.15 12.74 -25.19
N PHE A 83 30.86 12.37 -26.44
CA PHE A 83 29.57 11.78 -26.80
C PHE A 83 29.64 10.76 -27.95
N ILE A 84 28.63 9.90 -27.99
CA ILE A 84 28.27 9.03 -29.09
C ILE A 84 26.85 9.40 -29.51
N LYS A 85 26.63 9.59 -30.81
CA LYS A 85 25.35 9.97 -31.37
C LYS A 85 25.04 9.10 -32.58
N ILE A 86 23.83 8.56 -32.63
CA ILE A 86 23.32 7.70 -33.70
C ILE A 86 22.08 8.36 -34.25
N ASP A 87 22.10 8.76 -35.51
CA ASP A 87 21.01 9.47 -36.19
C ASP A 87 20.92 9.03 -37.67
N PRO A 88 20.02 9.59 -38.50
CA PRO A 88 19.92 9.20 -39.92
C PRO A 88 21.18 9.50 -40.75
N ALA A 89 22.10 10.35 -40.29
CA ALA A 89 23.37 10.61 -40.95
C ALA A 89 24.44 9.56 -40.59
N GLY A 90 24.20 8.72 -39.59
CA GLY A 90 25.05 7.61 -39.18
C GLY A 90 25.47 7.68 -37.72
N ILE A 91 26.70 7.22 -37.43
CA ILE A 91 27.27 7.22 -36.07
C ILE A 91 28.34 8.29 -35.98
N THR A 92 28.17 9.25 -35.06
CA THR A 92 29.15 10.28 -34.73
C THR A 92 29.78 9.98 -33.37
N LEU A 93 31.11 10.03 -33.29
CA LEU A 93 31.87 9.92 -32.03
C LEU A 93 32.75 11.16 -31.86
N SER A 94 32.70 11.78 -30.68
CA SER A 94 33.50 12.98 -30.36
C SER A 94 33.99 12.96 -28.92
N GLY A 95 35.26 13.35 -28.70
CA GLY A 95 35.89 13.40 -27.38
C GLY A 95 37.40 13.69 -27.48
N ALA A 96 38.05 13.95 -26.34
CA ALA A 96 39.49 14.29 -26.29
C ALA A 96 40.41 13.16 -26.81
N GLY A 97 39.95 11.91 -26.73
CA GLY A 97 40.62 10.77 -27.33
C GLY A 97 39.64 9.63 -27.56
N ILE A 98 39.69 9.04 -28.76
CA ILE A 98 38.88 7.89 -29.15
C ILE A 98 39.81 6.68 -29.25
N ARG A 99 39.67 5.72 -28.35
CA ARG A 99 40.43 4.47 -28.36
C ARG A 99 39.60 3.37 -29.02
N MET A 100 40.07 2.85 -30.14
CA MET A 100 39.42 1.76 -30.87
C MET A 100 40.30 0.52 -30.77
N ASN A 101 39.76 -0.56 -30.17
CA ASN A 101 40.47 -1.82 -29.94
C ASN A 101 41.84 -1.67 -29.22
N SER A 102 42.02 -0.63 -28.40
CA SER A 102 43.31 -0.30 -27.76
C SER A 102 43.45 -0.82 -26.31
N GLY A 103 42.65 -1.81 -25.91
CA GLY A 103 42.62 -2.34 -24.55
C GLY A 103 41.81 -1.50 -23.53
N GLY A 104 41.71 -2.00 -22.29
CA GLY A 104 40.98 -1.36 -21.18
C GLY A 104 40.15 -2.36 -20.37
N SER A 105 39.53 -1.89 -19.29
CA SER A 105 38.55 -2.65 -18.50
C SER A 105 37.29 -1.80 -18.29
N PRO A 106 36.08 -2.39 -18.40
CA PRO A 106 34.84 -1.66 -18.12
C PRO A 106 34.79 -1.27 -16.63
N SER A 107 33.98 -0.27 -16.33
CA SER A 107 33.61 0.01 -14.94
C SER A 107 32.70 -1.11 -14.44
N ALA A 108 32.91 -1.55 -13.19
CA ALA A 108 32.01 -2.49 -12.53
C ALA A 108 30.84 -1.71 -11.89
N GLY A 109 29.61 -2.15 -12.16
CA GLY A 109 28.45 -1.64 -11.44
C GLY A 109 28.25 -2.30 -10.08
N SER A 110 27.45 -1.70 -9.22
CA SER A 110 27.21 -2.19 -7.84
C SER A 110 26.42 -3.50 -7.75
N GLY A 111 25.79 -3.94 -8.85
CA GLY A 111 24.89 -5.10 -8.88
C GLY A 111 23.50 -4.80 -8.30
N GLN A 112 22.58 -5.77 -8.38
CA GLN A 112 21.25 -5.66 -7.77
C GLN A 112 21.25 -6.27 -6.36
N ALA A 113 20.52 -5.66 -5.43
CA ALA A 113 20.35 -6.15 -4.06
C ALA A 113 18.90 -5.93 -3.56
N ALA A 114 17.91 -6.24 -4.40
CA ALA A 114 16.49 -6.07 -4.04
C ALA A 114 16.09 -6.99 -2.87
N GLN A 115 15.36 -6.45 -1.89
CA GLN A 115 14.85 -7.21 -0.75
C GLN A 115 13.41 -7.69 -1.00
N THR A 116 13.07 -8.86 -0.46
CA THR A 116 11.70 -9.40 -0.52
C THR A 116 10.79 -8.71 0.50
N PRO A 117 9.52 -8.42 0.17
CA PRO A 117 8.57 -7.86 1.13
C PRO A 117 8.31 -8.78 2.33
N ALA A 118 8.14 -8.20 3.52
CA ALA A 118 7.68 -8.94 4.69
C ALA A 118 6.20 -9.33 4.54
N LEU A 119 5.84 -10.52 5.01
CA LEU A 119 4.46 -11.02 4.99
C LEU A 119 3.68 -10.50 6.21
N PRO A 120 2.37 -10.19 6.07
CA PRO A 120 1.52 -9.93 7.22
C PRO A 120 1.48 -11.14 8.16
N GLU A 121 1.56 -10.91 9.47
CA GLU A 121 1.31 -11.99 10.45
C GLU A 121 -0.18 -12.35 10.47
N GLU A 122 -0.49 -13.63 10.70
CA GLU A 122 -1.86 -14.06 10.96
C GLU A 122 -2.39 -13.33 12.21
N ALA A 123 -3.56 -12.70 12.08
CA ALA A 123 -4.24 -12.15 13.23
C ALA A 123 -4.42 -13.27 14.27
N LYS A 124 -3.75 -13.14 15.42
CA LYS A 124 -4.03 -14.00 16.56
C LYS A 124 -5.54 -13.90 16.79
N LYS A 125 -6.23 -15.04 16.86
CA LYS A 125 -7.60 -15.04 17.37
C LYS A 125 -7.51 -14.37 18.74
N ASP A 126 -8.05 -13.17 18.85
CA ASP A 126 -8.43 -12.66 20.15
C ASP A 126 -9.37 -13.73 20.72
N GLU A 127 -8.90 -14.48 21.72
CA GLU A 127 -9.84 -15.04 22.67
C GLU A 127 -10.73 -13.87 23.06
N PRO A 128 -12.06 -13.97 22.94
CA PRO A 128 -12.93 -12.86 23.28
C PRO A 128 -12.50 -12.44 24.68
N ALA A 129 -11.94 -11.23 24.79
CA ALA A 129 -11.57 -10.68 26.09
C ALA A 129 -12.78 -10.92 26.96
N ALA A 130 -12.66 -11.81 27.94
CA ALA A 130 -13.79 -12.28 28.72
C ALA A 130 -14.49 -11.01 29.18
N SER A 131 -15.63 -10.70 28.54
CA SER A 131 -16.41 -9.55 28.91
C SER A 131 -16.79 -9.92 30.31
N GLN A 132 -16.17 -9.25 31.29
CA GLN A 132 -16.56 -9.40 32.67
C GLN A 132 -17.97 -8.83 32.69
N VAL A 133 -18.95 -9.68 32.39
CA VAL A 133 -20.30 -9.51 32.85
C VAL A 133 -20.11 -9.23 34.33
N ARG A 134 -20.35 -7.99 34.75
CA ARG A 134 -20.36 -7.65 36.16
C ARG A 134 -21.56 -8.39 36.75
N THR A 135 -21.38 -9.65 37.12
CA THR A 135 -22.44 -10.50 37.68
C THR A 135 -22.72 -10.18 39.16
N LYS A 136 -22.25 -9.04 39.66
CA LYS A 136 -22.66 -8.50 40.95
C LYS A 136 -23.10 -7.06 40.75
N LEU A 137 -24.40 -6.91 40.53
CA LEU A 137 -25.07 -5.68 40.92
C LEU A 137 -25.10 -5.71 42.46
N ASP A 138 -24.08 -5.13 43.11
CA ASP A 138 -24.09 -4.86 44.56
C ASP A 138 -25.04 -3.70 44.87
N GLY A 139 -26.28 -3.81 44.38
CA GLY A 139 -27.40 -2.97 44.74
C GLY A 139 -28.32 -3.74 45.68
N PRO A 140 -29.04 -3.07 46.59
CA PRO A 140 -30.05 -3.74 47.39
C PRO A 140 -31.04 -4.44 46.44
N ARG A 141 -31.30 -5.72 46.72
CA ARG A 141 -32.31 -6.51 45.99
C ARG A 141 -33.61 -5.71 45.97
N ILE A 142 -34.17 -5.49 44.79
CA ILE A 142 -35.45 -4.81 44.65
C ILE A 142 -36.50 -5.63 45.40
N GLU A 143 -36.95 -5.12 46.55
CA GLU A 143 -38.05 -5.69 47.32
C GLU A 143 -39.37 -5.18 46.75
N SER A 144 -40.00 -6.00 45.90
CA SER A 144 -41.28 -5.70 45.25
C SER A 144 -42.36 -5.28 46.26
N VAL A 145 -42.38 -5.90 47.44
CA VAL A 145 -43.34 -5.60 48.53
C VAL A 145 -43.19 -4.17 49.06
N ARG A 146 -41.95 -3.66 49.18
CA ARG A 146 -41.72 -2.26 49.62
C ARG A 146 -42.12 -1.27 48.54
N GLN A 147 -41.92 -1.60 47.28
CA GLN A 147 -42.35 -0.77 46.15
C GLN A 147 -43.87 -0.72 46.05
N GLU A 148 -44.56 -1.87 46.15
CA GLU A 148 -46.03 -1.92 46.19
C GLU A 148 -46.62 -1.14 47.38
N ALA A 149 -46.00 -1.24 48.56
CA ALA A 149 -46.45 -0.48 49.73
C ALA A 149 -46.25 1.04 49.56
N ALA A 150 -45.19 1.47 48.86
CA ALA A 150 -44.95 2.88 48.54
C ALA A 150 -45.93 3.41 47.47
N LEU A 151 -46.27 2.58 46.47
CA LEU A 151 -47.29 2.85 45.46
C LEU A 151 -48.68 3.00 46.07
N ARG A 152 -49.07 2.10 46.99
CA ARG A 152 -50.38 2.14 47.67
C ARG A 152 -50.51 3.28 48.69
N ARG A 153 -49.39 3.88 49.12
CA ARG A 153 -49.36 5.04 50.05
C ARG A 153 -49.15 6.37 49.32
N GLU A 154 -49.37 6.43 48.00
CA GLU A 154 -49.26 7.63 47.14
C GLU A 154 -47.90 8.34 47.20
N ARG A 155 -46.84 7.65 47.64
CA ARG A 155 -45.48 8.18 47.73
C ARG A 155 -44.62 7.84 46.51
N ALA A 156 -45.20 7.23 45.49
CA ALA A 156 -44.53 6.93 44.23
C ALA A 156 -44.59 8.14 43.28
N LEU A 157 -43.47 8.46 42.64
CA LEU A 157 -43.35 9.57 41.67
C LEU A 157 -44.09 9.30 40.34
N THR A 158 -44.54 8.07 40.11
CA THR A 158 -45.20 7.65 38.88
C THR A 158 -46.26 6.59 39.18
N GLN A 159 -47.40 6.65 38.49
CA GLN A 159 -48.43 5.62 38.57
C GLN A 159 -48.00 4.35 37.84
N PRO A 160 -48.41 3.15 38.32
CA PRO A 160 -48.10 1.90 37.66
C PRO A 160 -48.86 1.82 36.33
N CYS A 161 -48.17 1.36 35.27
CA CYS A 161 -48.79 1.17 33.96
C CYS A 161 -49.89 0.11 34.04
N THR A 162 -51.11 0.47 33.64
CA THR A 162 -52.19 -0.49 33.40
C THR A 162 -51.90 -1.23 32.09
N PRO A 163 -51.98 -2.57 32.05
CA PRO A 163 -51.99 -3.29 30.78
C PRO A 163 -53.17 -2.81 29.94
N ALA A 164 -52.97 -2.63 28.64
CA ALA A 164 -54.07 -2.43 27.72
C ALA A 164 -54.88 -3.73 27.67
N ASP A 165 -56.20 -3.65 27.87
CA ASP A 165 -57.10 -4.79 27.75
C ASP A 165 -57.05 -5.33 26.31
N ASP A 166 -56.58 -6.56 26.15
CA ASP A 166 -56.86 -7.38 24.98
C ASP A 166 -58.36 -7.69 24.98
N ASP A 167 -59.12 -7.11 24.05
CA ASP A 167 -60.47 -7.58 23.77
C ASP A 167 -60.79 -7.65 22.27
N GLN A 168 -60.72 -8.90 21.81
CA GLN A 168 -61.69 -9.62 20.97
C GLN A 168 -61.94 -9.17 19.52
N GLY A 169 -61.63 -10.10 18.61
CA GLY A 169 -61.85 -9.97 17.17
C GLY A 169 -63.30 -10.00 16.73
N GLN A 170 -63.51 -9.60 15.47
CA GLN A 170 -64.64 -10.01 14.66
C GLN A 170 -64.18 -10.24 13.22
N THR A 171 -64.81 -11.27 12.66
CA THR A 171 -64.68 -11.95 11.37
C THR A 171 -64.75 -11.06 10.14
#